data_AF-K2AMN8-F1
#
_entry.id   AF-K2AMN8-F1
#
_cell.length_a   1.000
_cell.length_b   1.000
_cell.length_c   1.000
_cell.angle_alpha   90.00
_cell.angle_beta   90.00
_cell.angle_gamma   90.00
#
_symmetry.space_group_name_H-M   'P 1'
#
loop_
_entity.id
_entity.type
_entity.pdbx_description
1 polymer ?
#
loop_
_entity_poly.entity_id
_entity_poly.type
_entity_poly.pdbx_seq_one_letter_code
_entity_poly.pdbx_strand_id
1 'polypeptide(L)'
;MLTSTLTVKGQVTLPINIRKELNVKPSDRIIFNKVGGKFVIEKLLSIDQLYGSLKNTKVKPISSKKMGDLINKGLFSDRYTPLTRVYNSRKRL
;
A
#
# COMPACT_ATOMS: atom_id res chain seq x y z
N MET A 1 -14.78 -23.13 0.39
CA MET A 1 -15.28 -22.20 -0.65
C MET A 1 -15.78 -20.95 0.04
N LEU A 2 -15.30 -19.75 -0.35
CA LEU A 2 -15.83 -18.48 0.16
C LEU A 2 -16.89 -17.97 -0.82
N THR A 3 -18.07 -17.63 -0.31
CA THR A 3 -19.18 -17.10 -1.10
C THR A 3 -19.63 -15.75 -0.53
N SER A 4 -20.26 -14.94 -1.37
CA SER A 4 -20.82 -13.64 -0.97
C SER A 4 -22.05 -13.36 -1.79
N THR A 5 -23.03 -12.71 -1.18
CA THR A 5 -24.31 -12.41 -1.83
C THR A 5 -24.21 -11.09 -2.58
N LEU A 6 -24.72 -11.08 -3.81
CA LEU A 6 -24.93 -9.85 -4.57
C LEU A 6 -26.14 -9.12 -4.00
N THR A 7 -25.95 -7.89 -3.54
CA THR A 7 -27.05 -7.05 -3.07
C THR A 7 -27.89 -6.54 -4.23
N VAL A 8 -29.11 -6.05 -3.95
CA VAL A 8 -29.99 -5.42 -4.96
C VAL A 8 -29.31 -4.26 -5.71
N LYS A 9 -28.37 -3.57 -5.04
CA LYS A 9 -27.59 -2.46 -5.62
C LYS A 9 -26.36 -2.93 -6.41
N GLY A 10 -26.18 -4.23 -6.62
CA GLY A 10 -25.04 -4.80 -7.34
C GLY A 10 -23.73 -4.83 -6.57
N GLN A 11 -23.76 -4.65 -5.24
CA GLN A 11 -22.55 -4.71 -4.40
C GLN A 11 -22.30 -6.14 -3.93
N VAL A 12 -21.02 -6.54 -3.88
CA VAL A 12 -20.57 -7.79 -3.27
C VAL A 12 -19.71 -7.46 -2.05
N THR A 13 -20.02 -8.08 -0.92
CA THR A 13 -19.22 -7.90 0.30
C THR A 13 -17.93 -8.69 0.20
N LEU A 14 -16.80 -8.11 0.58
CA LEU A 14 -15.53 -8.81 0.64
C LEU A 14 -15.32 -9.39 2.06
N PRO A 15 -15.37 -10.73 2.25
CA PRO A 15 -15.17 -11.36 3.55
C PRO A 15 -13.83 -10.97 4.18
N ILE A 16 -13.74 -11.02 5.51
CA ILE A 16 -12.56 -10.55 6.25
C ILE A 16 -11.26 -11.25 5.82
N ASN A 17 -11.32 -12.53 5.47
CA ASN A 17 -10.14 -13.30 5.04
C ASN A 17 -9.58 -12.74 3.73
N ILE A 18 -10.45 -12.50 2.75
CA ILE A 18 -10.07 -11.93 1.44
C ILE A 18 -9.54 -10.50 1.62
N ARG A 19 -10.15 -9.69 2.50
CA ARG A 19 -9.66 -8.32 2.79
C ARG A 19 -8.22 -8.31 3.33
N LYS A 20 -7.91 -9.25 4.23
CA LYS A 20 -6.57 -9.39 4.82
C LYS A 20 -5.55 -9.83 3.78
N GLU A 21 -5.89 -10.80 2.95
CA GLU A 21 -5.02 -11.30 1.88
C GLU A 21 -4.72 -10.23 0.82
N LEU A 22 -5.74 -9.49 0.38
CA LEU A 22 -5.56 -8.38 -0.58
C LEU A 22 -5.02 -7.09 0.07
N ASN A 23 -4.88 -7.06 1.40
CA ASN A 23 -4.47 -5.89 2.18
C ASN A 23 -5.25 -4.61 1.79
N VAL A 24 -6.57 -4.75 1.64
CA VAL A 24 -7.49 -3.65 1.29
C VAL A 24 -8.14 -3.07 2.53
N LYS A 25 -8.23 -1.75 2.57
CA LYS A 25 -8.90 -0.97 3.62
C LYS A 25 -10.17 -0.33 3.06
N PRO A 26 -11.10 0.11 3.93
CA PRO A 26 -12.20 0.96 3.49
C PRO A 26 -11.67 2.14 2.66
N SER A 27 -12.36 2.46 1.57
CA SER A 27 -11.99 3.49 0.57
C SER A 27 -10.83 3.14 -0.37
N ASP A 28 -10.18 1.98 -0.24
CA ASP A 28 -9.25 1.51 -1.27
C ASP A 28 -10.01 1.16 -2.57
N ARG A 29 -9.40 1.46 -3.71
CA ARG A 29 -9.95 1.11 -5.03
C ARG A 29 -9.51 -0.30 -5.42
N ILE A 30 -10.39 -1.01 -6.10
CA ILE A 30 -10.18 -2.38 -6.59
C ILE A 30 -10.34 -2.38 -8.11
N ILE A 31 -9.47 -3.09 -8.81
CA ILE A 31 -9.52 -3.31 -10.25
C ILE A 31 -10.18 -4.67 -10.51
N PHE A 32 -11.06 -4.72 -11.50
CA PHE A 32 -11.66 -5.96 -11.98
C PHE A 32 -11.10 -6.28 -13.36
N ASN A 33 -10.23 -7.30 -13.45
CA ASN A 33 -9.63 -7.75 -14.69
C ASN A 33 -10.36 -8.99 -15.21
N LYS A 34 -10.73 -9.01 -16.49
CA LYS A 34 -11.34 -10.19 -17.11
C LYS A 34 -10.24 -11.09 -17.68
N VAL A 35 -10.11 -12.30 -17.13
CA VAL A 35 -9.12 -13.30 -17.55
C VAL A 35 -9.82 -14.64 -17.74
N GLY A 36 -9.82 -15.17 -18.97
CA GLY A 36 -10.36 -16.49 -19.25
C GLY A 36 -11.83 -16.68 -18.85
N GLY A 37 -12.67 -15.67 -19.04
CA GLY A 37 -14.08 -15.70 -18.66
C GLY A 37 -14.35 -15.51 -17.16
N LYS A 38 -13.32 -15.34 -16.34
CA LYS A 38 -13.42 -15.02 -14.91
C LYS A 38 -13.02 -13.57 -14.66
N PHE A 39 -13.50 -13.02 -13.55
CA PHE A 39 -12.99 -11.75 -13.04
C PHE A 39 -11.97 -12.01 -11.94
N VAL A 40 -10.81 -11.38 -12.07
CA VAL A 40 -9.76 -11.31 -11.05
C VAL A 40 -9.82 -9.93 -10.42
N ILE A 41 -9.73 -9.89 -9.09
CA ILE A 41 -9.73 -8.64 -8.33
C ILE A 41 -8.33 -8.33 -7.81
N GLU A 42 -7.93 -7.07 -7.96
CA GLU A 42 -6.63 -6.59 -7.50
C GLU A 42 -6.78 -5.24 -6.81
N LYS A 43 -5.95 -4.97 -5.82
CA LYS A 43 -5.89 -3.65 -5.20
C LYS A 43 -5.23 -2.66 -6.16
N LEU A 44 -5.88 -1.52 -6.41
CA LEU A 44 -5.24 -0.42 -7.14
C LEU A 44 -4.21 0.26 -6.22
N LEU A 45 -2.95 0.24 -6.66
CA LEU A 45 -1.87 0.94 -5.98
C LEU A 45 -1.91 2.44 -6.30
N SER A 46 -1.59 3.29 -5.31
CA SER A 46 -1.44 4.74 -5.55
C SER A 46 -0.12 5.02 -6.27
N ILE A 47 -0.10 6.04 -7.12
CA ILE A 47 1.13 6.54 -7.77
C ILE A 47 2.19 6.93 -6.73
N ASP A 48 1.76 7.36 -5.54
CA ASP A 48 2.65 7.72 -4.43
C ASP A 48 3.51 6.55 -3.95
N GLN A 49 3.04 5.31 -4.16
CA GLN A 49 3.80 4.12 -3.81
C GLN A 49 4.99 3.89 -4.75
N LEU A 50 5.02 4.56 -5.90
CA LEU A 50 6.15 4.57 -6.83
C LEU A 50 7.15 5.69 -6.52
N TYR A 51 6.88 6.54 -5.53
CA TYR A 51 7.76 7.64 -5.16
C TYR A 51 9.13 7.10 -4.72
N GLY A 52 10.19 7.54 -5.41
CA GLY A 52 11.55 7.10 -5.14
C GLY A 52 11.98 5.82 -5.88
N SER A 53 11.09 5.17 -6.64
CA SER A 53 11.44 4.00 -7.46
C SER A 53 12.23 4.35 -8.72
N LEU A 54 12.16 5.61 -9.17
CA LEU A 54 12.92 6.11 -10.31
C LEU A 54 14.28 6.66 -9.87
N LYS A 55 15.34 6.28 -10.61
CA LYS A 55 16.69 6.80 -10.40
C LYS A 55 16.72 8.30 -10.67
N ASN A 56 16.96 9.10 -9.63
CA ASN A 56 17.16 10.53 -9.78
C ASN A 56 18.65 10.84 -9.91
N THR A 57 19.12 11.14 -11.12
CA THR A 57 20.53 11.44 -11.41
C THR A 57 21.09 12.63 -10.62
N LYS A 58 20.21 13.53 -10.14
CA LYS A 58 20.61 14.70 -9.33
C LYS A 58 20.77 14.37 -7.84
N VAL A 59 20.29 13.20 -7.38
CA VAL A 59 20.36 12.80 -5.98
C VAL A 59 21.49 11.79 -5.80
N LYS A 60 22.50 12.17 -5.01
CA LYS A 60 23.59 11.25 -4.65
C LYS A 60 23.13 10.32 -3.51
N PRO A 61 23.35 9.00 -3.62
CA PRO A 61 23.07 8.08 -2.53
C PRO A 61 23.93 8.43 -1.31
N ILE A 62 23.31 8.39 -0.13
CA ILE A 62 24.02 8.59 1.14
C ILE A 62 24.62 7.26 1.62
N SER A 63 25.71 7.34 2.40
CA SER A 63 26.28 6.15 3.03
C SER A 63 25.37 5.59 4.13
N SER A 64 25.48 4.29 4.39
CA SER A 64 24.70 3.59 5.43
C SER A 64 24.84 4.23 6.82
N LYS A 65 26.06 4.64 7.19
CA LYS A 65 26.34 5.34 8.45
C LYS A 65 25.58 6.67 8.56
N LYS A 66 25.66 7.49 7.50
CA LYS A 66 24.97 8.79 7.44
C LYS A 66 23.46 8.64 7.44
N MET A 67 22.94 7.56 6.85
CA MET A 67 21.52 7.23 6.89
C MET A 67 21.04 6.90 8.30
N GLY A 68 21.81 6.11 9.07
CA GLY A 68 21.53 5.83 10.48
C GLY A 68 21.49 7.10 11.32
N ASP A 69 22.46 8.00 11.14
CA ASP A 69 22.53 9.28 11.84
C ASP A 69 21.31 10.17 11.54
N LEU A 70 20.85 10.20 10.29
CA LEU A 70 19.68 10.99 9.87
C LEU A 70 18.37 10.40 10.42
N ILE A 71 18.25 9.07 10.47
CA ILE A 71 17.10 8.39 11.09
C ILE A 71 17.02 8.72 12.58
N ASN A 72 18.15 8.62 13.29
CA ASN A 72 18.22 8.90 14.72
C ASN A 72 17.93 10.36 15.05
N LYS A 73 18.29 11.30 14.17
CA LYS A 73 18.03 12.74 14.33
C LYS A 73 16.59 13.14 14.01
N GLY A 74 15.74 12.23 13.53
CA GLY A 74 14.36 12.56 13.15
C GLY A 74 14.25 13.56 11.98
N LEU A 75 15.35 13.80 11.26
CA LEU A 75 15.50 14.82 10.21
C LEU A 75 14.77 14.49 8.89
N PHE A 76 13.82 13.57 8.92
CA PHE A 76 12.91 13.35 7.78
C PHE A 76 11.81 14.43 7.69
N SER A 77 11.95 15.54 8.42
CA SER A 77 10.81 16.38 8.79
C SER A 77 10.17 17.18 7.66
N ASP A 78 10.85 17.60 6.58
CA ASP A 78 10.22 18.58 5.68
C ASP A 78 10.23 18.26 4.18
N ARG A 79 10.84 17.15 3.76
CA ARG A 79 10.74 16.69 2.35
C ARG A 79 10.27 15.24 2.19
N TYR A 80 9.98 14.56 3.29
CA TYR A 80 9.69 13.13 3.31
C TYR A 80 8.60 12.80 4.35
N THR A 81 7.34 12.81 3.93
CA THR A 81 6.26 12.10 4.66
C THR A 81 5.39 11.36 3.65
N PRO A 82 4.95 10.09 3.86
CA PRO A 82 5.14 9.24 5.03
C PRO A 82 5.45 7.74 4.71
N LEU A 83 6.67 7.25 5.03
CA LEU A 83 6.89 5.80 5.29
C LEU A 83 6.81 5.47 6.79
N THR A 84 6.89 6.48 7.67
CA THR A 84 6.86 6.32 9.13
C THR A 84 5.46 5.97 9.68
N ARG A 85 4.37 6.24 8.93
CA ARG A 85 3.01 5.88 9.35
C ARG A 85 2.73 4.38 9.29
N VAL A 86 3.48 3.63 8.47
CA VAL A 86 3.31 2.17 8.32
C VAL A 86 4.08 1.39 9.40
N TYR A 87 5.20 1.92 9.90
CA TYR A 87 6.05 1.21 10.86
C TYR A 87 5.47 1.21 12.30
N ASN A 88 4.88 2.33 12.74
CA ASN A 88 4.33 2.44 14.10
C ASN A 88 2.98 1.74 14.31
N SER A 89 2.37 1.18 13.26
CA SER A 89 1.10 0.44 13.37
C SER A 89 1.29 -1.06 13.65
N ARG A 90 2.53 -1.58 13.64
CA ARG A 90 2.85 -3.00 13.90
C ARG A 90 3.52 -3.26 15.25
N LYS A 91 3.72 -2.24 16.09
CA LYS A 91 4.40 -2.35 17.40
C LYS A 91 3.49 -2.12 18.61
N ARG A 92 2.16 -2.14 18.42
CA ARG A 92 1.15 -1.98 19.48
C ARG A 92 0.11 -3.11 19.49
N LEU A 93 0.54 -4.33 19.18
CA LEU A 93 -0.15 -5.58 19.51
C LEU A 93 0.90 -6.63 19.86
#